data_AF-A0A816BPI6-F1
#
_entry.id   AF-A0A816BPI6-F1
#
_cell.length_a   1.000
_cell.length_b   1.000
_cell.length_c   1.000
_cell.angle_alpha   90.00
_cell.angle_beta   90.00
_cell.angle_gamma   90.00
#
_symmetry.space_group_name_H-M   'P 1'
#
loop_
_entity.id
_entity.type
_entity.pdbx_description
1 polymer ?
#
loop_
_entity_poly.entity_id
_entity_poly.type
_entity_poly.pdbx_seq_one_letter_code
_entity_poly.pdbx_strand_id
1 'polypeptide(L)'
;MCKYLLGNIDAFQLADGLQYTFAHVGQLTGMYRYKYKLMRQIRLCKDLNMILWYVKAKADWWTSTAHYNRERIRRGATVDKTVCKKNLGRLTRLYLKAEQERQHNYLKDGPYITAEEAVAMYTTVHDTKLLILALERLKEAYSVKSRLNQWQREELGSIEQAYDNPHAALSRMKRHLLTRRAFKECGIEFNDLYSHLISVYDVEPFEKITNAYLYQYLRYDADKRRLLPAWINPADSEPPPLLVYK
;
A
#
# COMPACT_ATOMS: atom_id res chain seq x y z
N MET A 1 8.92 38.75 6.53
CA MET A 1 7.68 39.09 5.81
C MET A 1 7.92 40.13 4.71
N CYS A 2 8.26 41.39 5.00
CA CYS A 2 8.41 42.43 3.96
C CYS A 2 9.37 42.07 2.82
N LYS A 3 10.54 41.47 3.12
CA LYS A 3 11.49 41.02 2.07
C LYS A 3 10.96 39.92 1.14
N TYR A 4 10.00 39.10 1.57
CA TYR A 4 9.32 38.10 0.73
C TYR A 4 8.27 38.77 -0.16
N LEU A 5 7.49 39.71 0.38
CA LEU A 5 6.51 40.50 -0.39
C LEU A 5 7.18 41.38 -1.47
N LEU A 6 8.46 41.71 -1.30
CA LEU A 6 9.31 42.40 -2.28
C LEU A 6 10.00 41.45 -3.27
N GLY A 7 9.73 40.14 -3.26
CA GLY A 7 10.32 39.15 -4.16
C GLY A 7 11.81 38.82 -3.91
N ASN A 8 12.42 39.37 -2.86
CA ASN A 8 13.87 39.24 -2.60
C ASN A 8 14.27 37.94 -1.87
N ILE A 9 13.30 37.13 -1.43
CA ILE A 9 13.50 35.93 -0.60
C ILE A 9 12.45 34.89 -0.98
N ASP A 10 12.85 33.63 -1.10
CA ASP A 10 11.96 32.51 -1.43
C ASP A 10 11.08 32.06 -0.24
N ALA A 11 9.97 31.37 -0.50
CA ALA A 11 9.02 30.90 0.50
C ALA A 11 9.67 29.99 1.56
N PHE A 12 10.58 29.10 1.13
CA PHE A 12 11.33 28.22 2.04
C PHE A 12 12.29 29.01 2.95
N GLN A 13 12.97 30.03 2.40
CA GLN A 13 13.85 30.91 3.16
C GLN A 13 13.08 31.79 4.16
N LEU A 14 11.86 32.22 3.82
CA LEU A 14 10.97 32.91 4.77
C LEU A 14 10.56 31.97 5.92
N ALA A 15 10.21 30.72 5.62
CA ALA A 15 9.79 29.74 6.61
C ALA A 15 10.92 29.39 7.60
N ASP A 16 12.13 29.13 7.10
CA ASP A 16 13.33 28.90 7.92
C ASP A 16 13.70 30.14 8.76
N GLY A 17 13.67 31.33 8.15
CA GLY A 17 13.87 32.60 8.87
C GLY A 17 12.86 32.81 10.00
N LEU A 18 11.58 32.46 9.78
CA LEU A 18 10.56 32.50 10.83
C LEU A 18 10.84 31.47 11.93
N GLN A 19 11.12 30.20 11.59
CA GLN A 19 11.50 29.17 12.57
C GLN A 19 12.70 29.63 13.42
N TYR A 20 13.74 30.16 12.77
CA TYR A 20 14.94 30.67 13.43
C TYR A 20 14.60 31.81 14.41
N THR A 21 13.75 32.78 14.01
CA THR A 21 13.35 33.87 14.91
C THR A 21 12.61 33.38 16.15
N PHE A 22 11.69 32.43 16.01
CA PHE A 22 10.96 31.86 17.16
C PHE A 22 11.83 30.94 18.04
N ALA A 23 12.80 30.22 17.46
CA ALA A 23 13.77 29.42 18.19
C ALA A 23 14.76 30.26 19.00
N HIS A 24 15.15 31.43 18.47
CA HIS A 24 16.22 32.28 19.01
C HIS A 24 15.75 33.62 19.59
N VAL A 25 14.45 33.79 19.90
CA VAL A 25 13.88 35.03 20.50
C VAL A 25 14.75 35.57 21.64
N GLY A 26 15.19 34.70 22.56
CA GLY A 26 16.04 35.10 23.68
C GLY A 26 17.36 35.77 23.26
N GLN A 27 18.01 35.27 22.20
CA GLN A 27 19.26 35.82 21.68
C GLN A 27 19.04 37.05 20.79
N LEU A 28 17.96 37.08 20.02
CA LEU A 28 17.64 38.15 19.07
C LEU A 28 17.06 39.41 19.73
N THR A 29 16.31 39.28 20.84
CA THR A 29 15.61 40.42 21.46
C THR A 29 16.04 40.72 22.89
N GLY A 30 16.66 39.78 23.60
CA GLY A 30 17.05 39.96 25.00
C GLY A 30 15.89 40.17 25.99
N MET A 31 14.62 39.99 25.57
CA MET A 31 13.42 40.33 26.36
C MET A 31 13.35 39.67 27.74
N TYR A 32 14.03 38.53 27.94
CA TYR A 32 14.14 37.85 29.23
C TYR A 32 14.77 38.73 30.33
N ARG A 33 15.57 39.75 29.97
CA ARG A 33 16.16 40.73 30.88
C ARG A 33 15.11 41.62 31.56
N TYR A 34 14.01 41.93 30.85
CA TYR A 34 12.93 42.78 31.35
C TYR A 34 11.77 41.98 31.95
N LYS A 35 11.57 40.71 31.54
CA LYS A 35 10.50 39.84 32.06
C LYS A 35 10.94 38.38 32.11
N TYR A 36 11.61 37.99 33.21
CA TYR A 36 12.22 36.66 33.35
C TYR A 36 11.25 35.47 33.21
N LYS A 37 9.94 35.66 33.48
CA LYS A 37 8.90 34.63 33.26
C LYS A 37 8.87 34.10 31.82
N LEU A 38 9.35 34.88 30.84
CA LEU A 38 9.51 34.50 29.43
C LEU A 38 10.50 33.33 29.21
N MET A 39 11.40 33.08 30.18
CA MET A 39 12.35 31.95 30.13
C MET A 39 11.68 30.57 30.12
N ARG A 40 10.39 30.47 30.46
CA ARG A 40 9.61 29.23 30.29
C ARG A 40 9.33 28.98 28.80
N GLN A 41 8.85 30.00 28.08
CA GLN A 41 8.57 29.93 26.64
C GLN A 41 9.86 29.69 25.83
N ILE A 42 10.95 30.40 26.17
CA ILE A 42 12.25 30.24 25.47
C ILE A 42 12.79 28.82 25.63
N ARG A 43 12.63 28.19 26.82
CA ARG A 43 12.98 26.78 27.02
C ARG A 43 12.11 25.86 26.17
N LEU A 44 10.78 26.00 26.24
CA LEU A 44 9.84 25.20 25.44
C LEU A 44 10.15 25.25 23.93
N CYS A 45 10.51 26.41 23.37
CA CYS A 45 10.88 26.53 21.95
C CYS A 45 12.20 25.79 21.61
N LYS A 46 13.17 25.75 22.53
CA LYS A 46 14.40 24.95 22.38
C LYS A 46 14.13 23.46 22.55
N ASP A 47 13.32 23.10 23.53
CA ASP A 47 12.90 21.71 23.79
C ASP A 47 12.18 21.12 22.57
N LEU A 48 11.28 21.88 21.94
CA LEU A 48 10.60 21.47 20.71
C LEU A 48 11.57 21.16 19.55
N ASN A 49 12.56 22.02 19.29
CA ASN A 49 13.57 21.76 18.25
C ASN A 49 14.45 20.54 18.60
N MET A 50 14.82 20.38 19.87
CA MET A 50 15.58 19.23 20.35
C MET A 50 14.79 17.93 20.21
N ILE A 51 13.48 17.95 20.49
CA ILE A 51 12.57 16.82 20.30
C ILE A 51 12.49 16.45 18.82
N LEU A 52 12.30 17.43 17.91
CA LEU A 52 12.24 17.16 16.46
C LEU A 52 13.56 16.56 15.93
N TRP A 53 14.71 17.09 16.35
CA TRP A 53 16.01 16.53 16.01
C TRP A 53 16.16 15.09 16.52
N TYR A 54 15.79 14.84 17.78
CA TYR A 54 15.89 13.50 18.38
C TYR A 54 14.94 12.49 17.72
N VAL A 55 13.72 12.89 17.36
CA VAL A 55 12.77 12.07 16.59
C VAL A 55 13.35 11.72 15.22
N LYS A 56 13.95 12.68 14.52
CA LYS A 56 14.61 12.43 13.23
C LYS A 56 15.81 11.48 13.37
N ALA A 57 16.75 11.78 14.27
CA ALA A 57 17.92 10.93 14.52
C ALA A 57 17.53 9.49 14.89
N LYS A 58 16.47 9.32 15.70
CA LYS A 58 15.93 8.00 16.04
C LYS A 58 15.27 7.29 14.85
N ALA A 59 14.61 8.02 13.96
CA ALA A 59 14.03 7.47 12.72
C ALA A 59 15.13 7.04 11.73
N ASP A 60 16.17 7.85 11.57
CA ASP A 60 17.32 7.55 10.69
C ASP A 60 18.07 6.30 11.18
N TRP A 61 18.33 6.20 12.49
CA TRP A 61 18.89 5.00 13.12
C TRP A 61 17.99 3.76 12.94
N TRP A 62 16.68 3.90 13.15
CA TRP A 62 15.73 2.79 13.07
C TRP A 62 15.63 2.23 11.64
N THR A 63 15.66 3.12 10.64
CA THR A 63 15.64 2.82 9.20
C THR A 63 16.94 2.17 8.76
N SER A 64 18.09 2.77 9.11
CA SER A 64 19.43 2.21 8.84
C SER A 64 19.58 0.79 9.41
N THR A 65 19.09 0.58 10.64
CA THR A 65 19.08 -0.73 11.29
C THR A 65 18.14 -1.73 10.59
N ALA A 66 17.05 -1.28 9.96
CA ALA A 66 16.17 -2.15 9.17
C ALA A 66 16.87 -2.62 7.87
N HIS A 67 17.50 -1.71 7.13
CA HIS A 67 18.25 -2.07 5.92
C HIS A 67 19.44 -2.99 6.22
N TYR A 68 20.21 -2.70 7.28
CA TYR A 68 21.32 -3.56 7.73
C TYR A 68 20.86 -4.99 8.04
N ASN A 69 19.77 -5.15 8.80
CA ASN A 69 19.24 -6.48 9.11
C ASN A 69 18.61 -7.15 7.89
N ARG A 70 17.96 -6.41 6.98
CA ARG A 70 17.44 -6.98 5.73
C ARG A 70 18.56 -7.57 4.87
N GLU A 71 19.67 -6.86 4.73
CA GLU A 71 20.80 -7.34 3.93
C GLU A 71 21.48 -8.56 4.57
N ARG A 72 21.57 -8.62 5.90
CA ARG A 72 22.01 -9.84 6.62
C ARG A 72 21.11 -11.05 6.37
N ILE A 73 19.79 -10.86 6.43
CA ILE A 73 18.80 -11.91 6.16
C ILE A 73 18.91 -12.38 4.69
N ARG A 74 19.00 -11.43 3.73
CA ARG A 74 19.14 -11.73 2.30
C ARG A 74 20.39 -12.54 1.97
N ARG A 75 21.49 -12.32 2.70
CA ARG A 75 22.76 -13.07 2.58
C ARG A 75 22.77 -14.42 3.30
N GLY A 76 21.71 -14.79 4.03
CA GLY A 76 21.69 -16.02 4.83
C GLY A 76 22.64 -16.01 6.03
N ALA A 77 23.01 -14.83 6.54
CA ALA A 77 23.83 -14.73 7.76
C ALA A 77 23.06 -15.25 8.99
N THR A 78 23.78 -15.59 10.07
CA THR A 78 23.16 -15.99 11.34
C THR A 78 22.33 -14.83 11.91
N VAL A 79 21.01 -15.01 11.99
CA VAL A 79 20.04 -14.02 12.45
C VAL A 79 18.91 -14.70 13.22
N ASP A 80 18.55 -14.18 14.39
CA ASP A 80 17.48 -14.74 15.21
C ASP A 80 16.10 -14.57 14.56
N LYS A 81 15.23 -15.57 14.76
CA LYS A 81 13.81 -15.53 14.36
C LYS A 81 13.06 -14.29 14.87
N THR A 82 13.46 -13.76 16.03
CA THR A 82 12.90 -12.53 16.60
C THR A 82 13.31 -11.28 15.82
N VAL A 83 14.53 -11.24 15.29
CA VAL A 83 15.03 -10.17 14.42
C VAL A 83 14.33 -10.22 13.07
N CYS A 84 14.15 -11.40 12.46
CA CYS A 84 13.39 -11.53 11.21
C CYS A 84 11.96 -10.99 11.35
N LYS A 85 11.21 -11.41 12.38
CA LYS A 85 9.86 -10.90 12.67
C LYS A 85 9.82 -9.40 12.91
N LYS A 86 10.77 -8.86 13.69
CA LYS A 86 10.89 -7.42 13.92
C LYS A 86 11.17 -6.68 12.61
N ASN A 87 12.08 -7.20 11.78
CA ASN A 87 12.50 -6.58 10.53
C ASN A 87 11.37 -6.52 9.49
N LEU A 88 10.61 -7.61 9.34
CA LEU A 88 9.38 -7.63 8.53
C LEU A 88 8.45 -6.48 8.93
N GLY A 89 8.12 -6.38 10.22
CA GLY A 89 7.30 -5.28 10.75
C GLY A 89 7.94 -3.88 10.65
N ARG A 90 9.25 -3.75 10.41
CA ARG A 90 9.86 -2.45 10.06
C ARG A 90 9.63 -2.13 8.59
N LEU A 91 9.94 -3.08 7.70
CA LEU A 91 9.80 -2.93 6.26
C LEU A 91 8.34 -2.67 5.84
N THR A 92 7.37 -3.36 6.44
CA THR A 92 5.94 -3.09 6.22
C THR A 92 5.58 -1.62 6.52
N ARG A 93 6.09 -1.04 7.61
CA ARG A 93 5.82 0.37 7.97
C ARG A 93 6.52 1.35 7.01
N LEU A 94 7.74 1.04 6.57
CA LEU A 94 8.45 1.85 5.57
C LEU A 94 7.72 1.83 4.22
N TYR A 95 7.30 0.65 3.78
CA TYR A 95 6.51 0.48 2.56
C TYR A 95 5.20 1.27 2.62
N LEU A 96 4.41 1.11 3.68
CA LEU A 96 3.13 1.81 3.82
C LEU A 96 3.30 3.33 3.87
N LYS A 97 4.36 3.84 4.51
CA LYS A 97 4.67 5.27 4.50
C LYS A 97 5.02 5.76 3.09
N ALA A 98 5.89 5.04 2.37
CA ALA A 98 6.27 5.40 1.00
C ALA A 98 5.09 5.30 0.03
N GLU A 99 4.20 4.32 0.20
CA GLU A 99 3.00 4.16 -0.62
C GLU A 99 1.97 5.27 -0.34
N GLN A 100 1.78 5.68 0.93
CA GLN A 100 0.97 6.86 1.27
C GLN A 100 1.50 8.14 0.61
N GLU A 101 2.82 8.34 0.63
CA GLU A 101 3.49 9.47 -0.02
C GLU A 101 3.34 9.42 -1.55
N ARG A 102 3.49 8.23 -2.17
CA ARG A 102 3.27 8.02 -3.60
C ARG A 102 1.85 8.36 -4.04
N GLN A 103 0.84 7.97 -3.25
CA GLN A 103 -0.58 8.25 -3.51
C GLN A 103 -0.89 9.74 -3.31
N HIS A 104 -0.30 10.38 -2.29
CA HIS A 104 -0.42 11.83 -2.08
C HIS A 104 0.17 12.62 -3.25
N ASN A 105 1.37 12.24 -3.73
CA ASN A 105 2.01 12.89 -4.86
C ASN A 105 1.19 12.71 -6.15
N TYR A 106 0.61 11.54 -6.40
CA TYR A 106 -0.30 11.34 -7.54
C TYR A 106 -1.54 12.27 -7.51
N LEU A 107 -2.13 12.49 -6.33
CA LEU A 107 -3.25 13.43 -6.17
C LEU A 107 -2.84 14.90 -6.30
N LYS A 108 -1.59 15.23 -6.00
CA LYS A 108 -1.03 16.58 -6.02
C LYS A 108 -0.52 16.99 -7.41
N ASP A 109 0.24 16.10 -8.04
CA ASP A 109 0.94 16.33 -9.31
C ASP A 109 0.07 15.91 -10.52
N GLY A 110 -0.98 15.11 -10.27
CA GLY A 110 -1.97 14.67 -11.26
C GLY A 110 -1.64 13.32 -11.92
N PRO A 111 -2.46 12.89 -12.90
CA PRO A 111 -2.20 11.68 -13.66
C PRO A 111 -0.85 11.75 -14.41
N TYR A 112 0.01 10.75 -14.22
CA TYR A 112 1.30 10.66 -14.92
C TYR A 112 1.17 10.36 -16.43
N ILE A 113 -0.02 10.02 -16.91
CA ILE A 113 -0.33 9.85 -18.33
C ILE A 113 -0.99 11.12 -18.86
N THR A 114 -0.52 11.65 -19.97
CA THR A 114 -1.14 12.82 -20.61
C THR A 114 -2.46 12.43 -21.28
N ALA A 115 -3.35 13.41 -21.47
CA ALA A 115 -4.63 13.18 -22.14
C ALA A 115 -4.44 12.68 -23.60
N GLU A 116 -3.39 13.15 -24.28
CA GLU A 116 -3.06 12.75 -25.65
C GLU A 116 -2.56 11.30 -25.72
N GLU A 117 -1.67 10.89 -24.82
CA GLU A 117 -1.25 9.49 -24.69
C GLU A 117 -2.42 8.57 -24.31
N ALA A 118 -3.31 9.02 -23.41
CA ALA A 118 -4.51 8.27 -23.04
C ALA A 118 -5.47 8.09 -24.23
N VAL A 119 -5.64 9.11 -25.08
CA VAL A 119 -6.43 9.01 -26.32
C VAL A 119 -5.73 8.12 -27.36
N ALA A 120 -4.41 8.19 -27.50
CA ALA A 120 -3.64 7.31 -28.37
C ALA A 120 -3.75 5.84 -27.95
N MET A 121 -3.65 5.56 -26.64
CA MET A 121 -3.85 4.22 -26.08
C MET A 121 -5.29 3.72 -26.24
N TYR A 122 -6.29 4.60 -26.07
CA TYR A 122 -7.70 4.26 -26.24
C TYR A 122 -8.07 3.99 -27.71
N THR A 123 -7.52 4.76 -28.64
CA THR A 123 -7.78 4.58 -30.09
C THR A 123 -7.05 3.37 -30.68
N THR A 124 -5.94 2.93 -30.08
CA THR A 124 -5.22 1.71 -30.49
C THR A 124 -5.75 0.41 -29.86
N VAL A 125 -6.61 0.49 -28.84
CA VAL A 125 -7.10 -0.70 -28.10
C VAL A 125 -8.62 -0.72 -28.04
N HIS A 126 -9.25 -1.58 -28.86
CA HIS A 126 -10.67 -1.90 -28.70
C HIS A 126 -10.87 -3.11 -27.77
N ASP A 127 -11.75 -2.90 -26.79
CA ASP A 127 -12.37 -3.84 -25.85
C ASP A 127 -11.50 -4.81 -25.02
N THR A 128 -11.21 -4.32 -23.81
CA THR A 128 -11.25 -5.13 -22.58
C THR A 128 -12.46 -6.09 -22.54
N LYS A 129 -12.36 -7.29 -21.97
CA LYS A 129 -12.43 -7.48 -20.51
C LYS A 129 -11.91 -8.85 -20.07
N LEU A 130 -11.29 -8.86 -18.90
CA LEU A 130 -10.40 -9.93 -18.43
C LEU A 130 -11.02 -10.75 -17.29
N LEU A 131 -10.54 -11.99 -17.18
CA LEU A 131 -10.01 -12.59 -15.95
C LEU A 131 -10.95 -13.25 -14.95
N ILE A 132 -11.62 -14.31 -15.35
CA ILE A 132 -12.68 -14.85 -14.53
C ILE A 132 -12.74 -16.42 -14.59
N LEU A 133 -11.86 -17.11 -13.82
CA LEU A 133 -11.84 -18.57 -13.44
C LEU A 133 -11.24 -18.92 -12.02
N ALA A 134 -11.86 -18.57 -10.87
CA ALA A 134 -11.25 -18.54 -9.52
C ALA A 134 -12.04 -19.13 -8.35
N LEU A 135 -13.29 -19.59 -8.52
CA LEU A 135 -14.06 -20.08 -7.36
C LEU A 135 -13.47 -21.33 -6.72
N GLU A 136 -12.70 -22.14 -7.45
CA GLU A 136 -12.04 -23.34 -6.92
C GLU A 136 -10.79 -23.02 -6.08
N ARG A 137 -9.99 -22.01 -6.46
CA ARG A 137 -8.76 -21.63 -5.73
C ARG A 137 -8.99 -21.10 -4.31
N LEU A 138 -10.19 -20.60 -4.00
CA LEU A 138 -10.52 -20.14 -2.65
C LEU A 138 -10.62 -21.30 -1.64
N LYS A 139 -10.95 -22.52 -2.10
CA LYS A 139 -11.10 -23.70 -1.24
C LYS A 139 -9.75 -24.30 -0.84
N GLU A 140 -8.77 -24.28 -1.75
CA GLU A 140 -7.42 -24.81 -1.52
C GLU A 140 -6.65 -24.03 -0.45
N ALA A 141 -6.85 -22.70 -0.39
CA ALA A 141 -6.12 -21.79 0.50
C ALA A 141 -6.25 -22.09 2.01
N TYR A 142 -7.29 -22.82 2.42
CA TYR A 142 -7.58 -23.14 3.82
C TYR A 142 -7.38 -24.62 4.18
N SER A 143 -7.21 -25.52 3.21
CA SER A 143 -7.07 -26.96 3.45
C SER A 143 -5.81 -27.37 4.25
N VAL A 144 -4.87 -26.44 4.48
CA VAL A 144 -3.57 -26.68 5.13
C VAL A 144 -3.49 -26.08 6.55
N LYS A 145 -4.43 -25.20 6.95
CA LYS A 145 -4.35 -24.46 8.23
C LYS A 145 -5.10 -25.16 9.36
N SER A 146 -4.37 -25.79 10.27
CA SER A 146 -4.91 -26.49 11.46
C SER A 146 -5.68 -25.59 12.46
N ARG A 147 -5.56 -24.26 12.38
CA ARG A 147 -6.31 -23.32 13.23
C ARG A 147 -6.87 -22.17 12.38
N LEU A 148 -8.18 -21.93 12.48
CA LEU A 148 -8.89 -20.89 11.75
C LEU A 148 -9.32 -19.75 12.67
N ASN A 149 -9.12 -18.52 12.20
CA ASN A 149 -9.59 -17.28 12.83
C ASN A 149 -11.10 -17.08 12.60
N GLN A 150 -11.74 -16.22 13.39
CA GLN A 150 -13.18 -15.91 13.27
C GLN A 150 -13.57 -15.47 11.84
N TRP A 151 -12.83 -14.53 11.25
CA TRP A 151 -13.00 -14.10 9.85
C TRP A 151 -12.95 -15.24 8.82
N GLN A 152 -12.13 -16.27 9.06
CA GLN A 152 -11.99 -17.41 8.15
C GLN A 152 -13.16 -18.40 8.31
N ARG A 153 -13.78 -18.47 9.49
CA ARG A 153 -15.03 -19.21 9.71
C ARG A 153 -16.20 -18.51 9.04
N GLU A 154 -16.24 -17.19 9.08
CA GLU A 154 -17.25 -16.38 8.37
C GLU A 154 -17.09 -16.49 6.85
N GLU A 155 -15.86 -16.61 6.34
CA GLU A 155 -15.59 -16.93 4.94
C GLU A 155 -16.12 -18.33 4.57
N LEU A 156 -15.78 -19.37 5.34
CA LEU A 156 -16.29 -20.72 5.10
C LEU A 156 -17.81 -20.79 5.17
N GLY A 157 -18.45 -20.21 6.19
CA GLY A 157 -19.91 -20.17 6.29
C GLY A 157 -20.59 -19.40 5.15
N SER A 158 -19.94 -18.35 4.62
CA SER A 158 -20.42 -17.62 3.43
C SER A 158 -20.30 -18.46 2.15
N ILE A 159 -19.29 -19.34 2.08
CA ILE A 159 -19.07 -20.28 0.97
C ILE A 159 -20.09 -21.44 1.06
N GLU A 160 -20.28 -22.04 2.23
CA GLU A 160 -21.26 -23.11 2.48
C GLU A 160 -22.68 -22.66 2.13
N GLN A 161 -23.12 -21.49 2.61
CA GLN A 161 -24.42 -20.90 2.24
C GLN A 161 -24.57 -20.65 0.73
N ALA A 162 -23.47 -20.39 0.02
CA ALA A 162 -23.49 -20.22 -1.43
C ALA A 162 -23.56 -21.55 -2.19
N TYR A 163 -23.05 -22.65 -1.61
CA TYR A 163 -23.26 -24.01 -2.11
C TYR A 163 -24.68 -24.50 -1.85
N ASP A 164 -25.24 -24.25 -0.67
CA ASP A 164 -26.59 -24.70 -0.29
C ASP A 164 -27.70 -24.01 -1.10
N ASN A 165 -27.53 -22.73 -1.47
CA ASN A 165 -28.49 -22.00 -2.29
C ASN A 165 -27.80 -21.12 -3.38
N PRO A 166 -27.40 -21.72 -4.50
CA PRO A 166 -26.67 -21.01 -5.55
C PRO A 166 -27.52 -19.94 -6.25
N HIS A 167 -28.83 -20.14 -6.38
CA HIS A 167 -29.71 -19.16 -7.04
C HIS A 167 -29.85 -17.86 -6.23
N ALA A 168 -30.00 -17.96 -4.90
CA ALA A 168 -30.02 -16.79 -4.03
C ALA A 168 -28.65 -16.10 -3.99
N ALA A 169 -27.56 -16.88 -3.90
CA ALA A 169 -26.19 -16.37 -3.90
C ALA A 169 -25.87 -15.60 -5.20
N LEU A 170 -26.15 -16.17 -6.37
CA LEU A 170 -25.98 -15.51 -7.68
C LEU A 170 -26.81 -14.22 -7.80
N SER A 171 -28.05 -14.24 -7.32
CA SER A 171 -28.92 -13.04 -7.31
C SER A 171 -28.35 -11.93 -6.44
N ARG A 172 -27.76 -12.28 -5.29
CA ARG A 172 -27.05 -11.35 -4.40
C ARG A 172 -25.78 -10.81 -5.06
N MET A 173 -24.94 -11.65 -5.67
CA MET A 173 -23.73 -11.22 -6.39
C MET A 173 -24.07 -10.25 -7.53
N LYS A 174 -25.05 -10.58 -8.38
CA LYS A 174 -25.51 -9.69 -9.46
C LYS A 174 -26.00 -8.34 -8.93
N ARG A 175 -26.72 -8.32 -7.80
CA ARG A 175 -27.12 -7.08 -7.14
C ARG A 175 -25.91 -6.26 -6.70
N HIS A 176 -24.90 -6.87 -6.07
CA HIS A 176 -23.68 -6.17 -5.66
C HIS A 176 -22.91 -5.59 -6.85
N LEU A 177 -22.79 -6.32 -7.97
CA LEU A 177 -22.16 -5.81 -9.20
C LEU A 177 -22.89 -4.58 -9.75
N LEU A 178 -24.22 -4.57 -9.72
CA LEU A 178 -25.02 -3.45 -10.20
C LEU A 178 -24.96 -2.23 -9.26
N THR A 179 -25.15 -2.42 -7.94
CA THR A 179 -25.38 -1.31 -7.00
C THR A 179 -24.16 -0.88 -6.18
N ARG A 180 -23.18 -1.76 -5.93
CA ARG A 180 -22.06 -1.44 -5.03
C ARG A 180 -20.95 -0.71 -5.78
N ARG A 181 -20.57 0.47 -5.30
CA ARG A 181 -19.42 1.27 -5.77
C ARG A 181 -18.44 1.66 -4.66
N ALA A 182 -18.85 1.52 -3.40
CA ALA A 182 -18.00 1.65 -2.22
C ALA A 182 -17.82 0.28 -1.55
N PHE A 183 -16.57 -0.05 -1.24
CA PHE A 183 -16.14 -1.33 -0.69
C PHE A 183 -15.56 -1.14 0.71
N LYS A 184 -15.36 -2.22 1.47
CA LYS A 184 -14.71 -2.13 2.79
C LYS A 184 -13.20 -1.94 2.64
N GLU A 185 -12.55 -1.54 3.73
CA GLU A 185 -11.08 -1.52 3.79
C GLU A 185 -10.52 -2.94 3.61
N CYS A 186 -9.39 -3.04 2.91
CA CYS A 186 -8.66 -4.30 2.73
C CYS A 186 -7.45 -4.30 3.67
N GLY A 187 -7.26 -5.41 4.39
CA GLY A 187 -6.04 -5.63 5.17
C GLY A 187 -4.83 -5.84 4.26
N ILE A 188 -3.64 -5.51 4.76
CA ILE A 188 -2.37 -5.78 4.08
C ILE A 188 -1.37 -6.37 5.07
N GLU A 189 -0.93 -7.59 4.77
CA GLU A 189 0.19 -8.27 5.42
C GLU A 189 1.34 -8.44 4.41
N PHE A 190 2.50 -8.88 4.90
CA PHE A 190 3.64 -9.19 4.05
C PHE A 190 4.16 -10.59 4.36
N ASN A 191 4.25 -11.42 3.31
CA ASN A 191 4.95 -12.69 3.37
C ASN A 191 6.45 -12.44 3.10
N ASP A 192 7.32 -12.98 3.96
CA ASP A 192 8.77 -12.83 3.83
C ASP A 192 9.40 -14.07 3.20
N LEU A 193 9.88 -13.93 1.96
CA LEU A 193 10.63 -14.97 1.25
C LEU A 193 12.15 -14.84 1.48
N TYR A 194 12.56 -14.09 2.51
CA TYR A 194 13.93 -13.73 2.92
C TYR A 194 14.74 -12.92 1.89
N SER A 195 14.50 -13.11 0.60
CA SER A 195 15.01 -12.34 -0.52
C SER A 195 14.20 -11.06 -0.74
N HIS A 196 12.93 -11.22 -1.11
CA HIS A 196 11.94 -10.16 -1.32
C HIS A 196 10.73 -10.33 -0.38
N LEU A 197 9.87 -9.31 -0.34
CA LEU A 197 8.60 -9.35 0.38
C LEU A 197 7.45 -9.37 -0.63
N ILE A 198 6.42 -10.16 -0.37
CA ILE A 198 5.19 -10.20 -1.17
C ILE A 198 4.06 -9.64 -0.32
N SER A 199 3.32 -8.65 -0.84
CA SER A 199 2.10 -8.16 -0.21
C SER A 199 0.99 -9.21 -0.30
N VAL A 200 0.33 -9.45 0.82
CA VAL A 200 -0.85 -10.32 0.92
C VAL A 200 -2.02 -9.43 1.33
N TYR A 201 -3.10 -9.44 0.56
CA TYR A 201 -4.27 -8.60 0.79
C TYR A 201 -5.43 -9.42 1.35
N ASP A 202 -5.99 -8.96 2.48
CA ASP A 202 -7.16 -9.56 3.12
C ASP A 202 -8.41 -8.75 2.74
N VAL A 203 -9.31 -9.36 1.99
CA VAL A 203 -10.53 -8.75 1.43
C VAL A 203 -11.77 -9.32 2.13
N GLU A 204 -12.85 -8.53 2.26
CA GLU A 204 -14.14 -9.00 2.83
C GLU A 204 -14.60 -10.31 2.14
N PRO A 205 -14.95 -11.38 2.88
CA PRO A 205 -15.26 -12.68 2.28
C PRO A 205 -16.36 -12.65 1.20
N PHE A 206 -17.42 -11.86 1.38
CA PHE A 206 -18.47 -11.76 0.37
C PHE A 206 -18.04 -10.94 -0.87
N GLU A 207 -17.19 -9.92 -0.68
CA GLU A 207 -16.55 -9.23 -1.80
C GLU A 207 -15.60 -10.18 -2.53
N LYS A 208 -14.84 -11.00 -1.81
CA LYS A 208 -13.95 -12.05 -2.35
C LYS A 208 -14.74 -13.08 -3.18
N ILE A 209 -15.89 -13.57 -2.70
CA ILE A 209 -16.79 -14.44 -3.49
C ILE A 209 -17.34 -13.70 -4.71
N THR A 210 -17.78 -12.44 -4.56
CA THR A 210 -18.32 -11.66 -5.69
C THR A 210 -17.26 -11.35 -6.73
N ASN A 211 -16.04 -11.04 -6.30
CA ASN A 211 -14.85 -10.87 -7.13
C ASN A 211 -14.30 -12.20 -7.61
N ALA A 212 -14.70 -13.34 -7.03
CA ALA A 212 -14.39 -14.68 -7.50
C ALA A 212 -15.46 -15.23 -8.45
N TYR A 213 -16.68 -14.70 -8.46
CA TYR A 213 -17.72 -14.97 -9.49
C TYR A 213 -17.65 -13.96 -10.66
N LEU A 214 -17.37 -12.70 -10.34
CA LEU A 214 -16.62 -11.80 -11.21
C LEU A 214 -15.12 -12.18 -11.24
N TYR A 215 -14.82 -13.44 -10.88
CA TYR A 215 -13.75 -14.26 -11.41
C TYR A 215 -14.25 -15.72 -11.76
N GLN A 216 -15.51 -16.02 -12.19
CA GLN A 216 -15.95 -17.27 -12.92
C GLN A 216 -16.69 -17.16 -14.34
N TYR A 217 -17.27 -16.01 -14.72
CA TYR A 217 -17.71 -15.48 -16.07
C TYR A 217 -16.68 -14.93 -17.17
N LEU A 218 -16.16 -13.68 -17.19
CA LEU A 218 -15.36 -13.04 -18.28
C LEU A 218 -14.12 -13.80 -18.84
N ARG A 219 -13.42 -14.75 -18.16
CA ARG A 219 -12.32 -15.52 -18.81
C ARG A 219 -12.88 -16.64 -19.67
N TYR A 220 -13.97 -17.28 -19.23
CA TYR A 220 -14.76 -18.15 -20.10
C TYR A 220 -15.28 -17.37 -21.32
N ASP A 221 -15.81 -16.16 -21.11
CA ASP A 221 -16.30 -15.32 -22.20
C ASP A 221 -15.17 -14.78 -23.10
N ALA A 222 -13.99 -14.51 -22.56
CA ALA A 222 -12.80 -14.08 -23.31
C ALA A 222 -12.22 -15.22 -24.17
N ASP A 223 -12.11 -16.43 -23.63
CA ASP A 223 -11.64 -17.62 -24.37
C ASP A 223 -12.61 -18.01 -25.49
N LYS A 224 -13.92 -18.05 -25.18
CA LYS A 224 -14.98 -18.30 -26.17
C LYS A 224 -14.96 -17.30 -27.33
N ARG A 225 -14.57 -16.05 -27.07
CA ARG A 225 -14.43 -14.98 -28.08
C ARG A 225 -13.02 -14.89 -28.68
N ARG A 226 -12.07 -15.72 -28.24
CA ARG A 226 -10.64 -15.67 -28.58
C ARG A 226 -10.03 -14.27 -28.41
N LEU A 227 -10.42 -13.59 -27.32
CA LEU A 227 -10.03 -12.22 -27.02
C LEU A 227 -8.52 -12.06 -26.77
N LEU A 228 -7.88 -13.09 -26.19
CA LEU A 228 -6.45 -13.10 -25.92
C LEU A 228 -5.71 -13.84 -27.04
N PRO A 229 -4.80 -13.17 -27.78
CA PRO A 229 -3.96 -13.84 -28.77
C PRO A 229 -2.92 -14.76 -28.11
N ALA A 230 -2.54 -15.82 -28.83
CA ALA A 230 -1.73 -16.93 -28.32
C ALA A 230 -0.30 -16.59 -27.84
N TRP A 231 0.20 -15.39 -28.12
CA TRP A 231 1.49 -14.91 -27.57
C TRP A 231 1.39 -14.46 -26.10
N ILE A 232 0.18 -14.25 -25.57
CA ILE A 232 -0.05 -13.87 -24.18
C ILE A 232 0.05 -15.12 -23.30
N ASN A 233 1.19 -15.25 -22.62
CA ASN A 233 1.48 -16.35 -21.69
C ASN A 233 1.53 -15.86 -20.24
N PRO A 234 1.19 -16.70 -19.24
CA PRO A 234 0.91 -18.14 -19.33
C PRO A 234 -0.53 -18.47 -19.80
N ALA A 235 -0.66 -19.43 -20.71
CA ALA A 235 -1.93 -19.97 -21.20
C ALA A 235 -2.25 -21.34 -20.55
N ASP A 236 -3.52 -21.74 -20.51
CA ASP A 236 -3.95 -23.02 -19.91
C ASP A 236 -3.56 -24.26 -20.73
N SER A 237 -3.17 -24.07 -22.00
CA SER A 237 -2.80 -25.15 -22.90
C SER A 237 -1.50 -25.84 -22.52
N GLU A 238 -0.57 -25.15 -21.84
CA GLU A 238 0.83 -25.58 -21.71
C GLU A 238 1.45 -25.21 -20.36
N PRO A 239 2.14 -26.14 -19.68
CA PRO A 239 2.88 -25.80 -18.46
C PRO A 239 4.15 -25.00 -18.79
N PRO A 240 4.66 -24.14 -17.87
CA PRO A 240 5.81 -23.28 -18.14
C PRO A 240 7.07 -23.97 -18.71
N PRO A 241 7.45 -25.21 -18.33
CA PRO A 241 8.58 -25.90 -18.95
C PRO A 241 8.36 -26.25 -20.43
N LEU A 242 7.12 -26.51 -20.86
CA LEU A 242 6.80 -26.80 -22.26
C LEU A 242 6.86 -25.52 -23.10
N LEU A 243 6.45 -24.37 -22.54
CA LEU A 243 6.58 -23.07 -23.18
C LEU A 243 8.05 -22.69 -23.46
N VAL A 244 8.99 -23.08 -22.59
CA VAL A 244 10.44 -22.83 -22.79
C VAL A 244 11.06 -23.79 -23.83
N TYR A 245 10.40 -24.91 -24.11
CA TYR A 245 10.85 -25.88 -25.12
C TYR A 245 10.42 -25.51 -26.55
N LYS A 246 9.44 -24.62 -26.71
CA LYS A 246 8.92 -24.16 -28.00
C LYS A 246 9.58 -22.87 -28.49
#